data_AF-A0A2N3NFA3-F1
#
_entry.id   AF-A0A2N3NFA3-F1
#
_cell.length_a   1.000
_cell.length_b   1.000
_cell.length_c   1.000
_cell.angle_alpha   90.00
_cell.angle_beta   90.00
_cell.angle_gamma   90.00
#
_symmetry.space_group_name_H-M   'P 1'
#
loop_
_entity.id
_entity.type
_entity.pdbx_description
1 polymer ?
#
loop_
_entity_poly.entity_id
_entity_poly.type
_entity_poly.pdbx_seq_one_letter_code
_entity_poly.pdbx_strand_id
1 'polypeptide(L)'
;MDRHASEVSLISSTIAQFYKTRTPFRVYHGSTNSTRPSGKTRANIVDTSRLNNVLSVDTTARIAVVEPNVPMDKLVRETVKYGVVPPVIMEFPGITAGGGFSGTSGESSSFRYGPFEATVEWIEIVLADGEVTRASAAERADLFRGAASAFGTMGVITLLGIRLVEARELVRLEYHWSRSFEGAVGKLREETGKEENQFVDAITFAMDSTITCAGRMVDGPVPKGEKLRRFTRRGDPWFYLHVEEVAKKLQKSPEGQTIVDYIPLADYYFRYDRGAFWTGRYAFKYFITPFNRVTRRILDPLLHTRVMYGALHKSGLAEFYLTQDVAVPFDRSVEFQNWMNETYGIYPVWLCPLRVPREGNERQYLSGFWNPASPEVINFGVWGPMSFDKGEATRLNRLLEAKLAELGGRKCLYAQTYYTQQEFWANYDREAYNALREKYRASHLPSVYDKVKPHAPNSYTPGSMSFWRRLKDKIWDMWPVRGLYGVFKVFQGGDYLLAKDQAKAETIPVAKATHSSGGEIKKKEAKTDEDNRALGALGGAIAATATGAEPMASGTRHRQSAIGGN
;
A
#
# COMPACT_ATOMS: atom_id res chain seq x y z
N MET A 1 7.09 -25.15 14.16
CA MET A 1 8.22 -25.24 13.21
C MET A 1 8.04 -26.35 12.18
N ASP A 2 7.52 -27.53 12.55
CA ASP A 2 7.39 -28.66 11.60
C ASP A 2 6.48 -28.36 10.39
N ARG A 3 5.32 -27.71 10.61
CA ARG A 3 4.45 -27.24 9.53
C ARG A 3 5.19 -26.32 8.56
N HIS A 4 5.97 -25.38 9.10
CA HIS A 4 6.74 -24.43 8.29
C HIS A 4 7.73 -25.19 7.40
N ALA A 5 8.51 -26.11 7.98
CA ALA A 5 9.46 -26.93 7.23
C ALA A 5 8.79 -27.76 6.11
N SER A 6 7.60 -28.33 6.37
CA SER A 6 6.84 -29.07 5.36
C SER A 6 6.39 -28.18 4.19
N GLU A 7 5.88 -26.99 4.47
CA GLU A 7 5.47 -26.02 3.44
C GLU A 7 6.68 -25.51 2.64
N VAL A 8 7.80 -25.22 3.30
CA VAL A 8 9.05 -24.81 2.63
C VAL A 8 9.60 -25.92 1.75
N SER A 9 9.54 -27.19 2.19
CA SER A 9 9.96 -28.33 1.37
C SER A 9 9.13 -28.47 0.10
N LEU A 10 7.83 -28.20 0.15
CA LEU A 10 6.97 -28.19 -1.03
C LEU A 10 7.35 -27.05 -1.98
N ILE A 11 7.50 -25.84 -1.46
CA ILE A 11 7.91 -24.65 -2.21
C ILE A 11 9.26 -24.88 -2.90
N SER A 12 10.25 -25.37 -2.17
CA SER A 12 11.58 -25.75 -2.67
C SER A 12 11.48 -26.76 -3.83
N SER A 13 10.71 -27.82 -3.64
CA SER A 13 10.52 -28.85 -4.68
C SER A 13 9.86 -28.29 -5.94
N THR A 14 8.85 -27.43 -5.80
CA THR A 14 8.19 -26.77 -6.93
C THR A 14 9.15 -25.82 -7.66
N ILE A 15 9.93 -25.02 -6.94
CA ILE A 15 10.91 -24.11 -7.55
C ILE A 15 12.01 -24.88 -8.28
N ALA A 16 12.50 -25.98 -7.70
CA ALA A 16 13.46 -26.86 -8.36
C ALA A 16 12.93 -27.44 -9.69
N GLN A 17 11.63 -27.71 -9.79
CA GLN A 17 11.01 -28.15 -11.06
C GLN A 17 11.01 -27.03 -12.11
N PHE A 18 10.63 -25.80 -11.72
CA PHE A 18 10.70 -24.62 -12.59
C PHE A 18 12.13 -24.33 -13.06
N TYR A 19 13.11 -24.52 -12.18
CA TYR A 19 14.52 -24.37 -12.50
C TYR A 19 14.99 -25.34 -13.58
N LYS A 20 14.65 -26.63 -13.43
CA LYS A 20 15.03 -27.69 -14.39
C LYS A 20 14.51 -27.40 -15.79
N THR A 21 13.30 -26.85 -15.91
CA THR A 21 12.69 -26.49 -17.19
C THR A 21 13.00 -25.05 -17.63
N ARG A 22 13.79 -24.30 -16.85
CA ARG A 22 14.09 -22.86 -17.05
C ARG A 22 12.82 -22.02 -17.25
N THR A 23 11.71 -22.44 -16.65
CA THR A 23 10.43 -21.76 -16.77
C THR A 23 10.28 -20.76 -15.62
N PRO A 24 10.05 -19.46 -15.90
CA PRO A 24 9.86 -18.48 -14.84
C PRO A 24 8.54 -18.72 -14.10
N PHE A 25 8.54 -18.49 -12.78
CA PHE A 25 7.34 -18.58 -11.94
C PHE A 25 6.95 -17.23 -11.34
N ARG A 26 5.75 -17.17 -10.75
CA ARG A 26 5.23 -16.04 -9.99
C ARG A 26 4.82 -16.51 -8.60
N VAL A 27 5.02 -15.66 -7.58
CA VAL A 27 4.58 -16.01 -6.22
C VAL A 27 3.10 -15.71 -6.06
N TYR A 28 2.33 -16.68 -5.57
CA TYR A 28 0.95 -16.50 -5.14
C TYR A 28 0.90 -16.52 -3.61
N HIS A 29 0.42 -15.42 -3.03
CA HIS A 29 0.45 -15.16 -1.58
C HIS A 29 -0.94 -14.86 -1.01
N GLY A 30 -2.03 -15.07 -1.77
CA GLY A 30 -3.42 -14.86 -1.33
C GLY A 30 -3.94 -13.41 -1.34
N SER A 31 -3.09 -12.38 -1.20
CA SER A 31 -3.54 -10.96 -1.19
C SER A 31 -2.50 -9.98 -1.71
N THR A 32 -2.84 -8.97 -2.53
CA THR A 32 -1.88 -7.99 -3.10
C THR A 32 -2.34 -6.54 -2.92
N ASN A 33 -1.40 -5.64 -2.60
CA ASN A 33 -1.57 -4.18 -2.60
C ASN A 33 -0.77 -3.47 -3.71
N SER A 34 -0.04 -4.20 -4.56
CA SER A 34 0.59 -3.59 -5.75
C SER A 34 -0.47 -3.29 -6.79
N THR A 35 -0.51 -2.07 -7.34
CA THR A 35 -1.47 -1.62 -8.37
C THR A 35 -1.23 -2.22 -9.76
N ARG A 36 -0.23 -3.08 -9.94
CA ARG A 36 0.12 -3.69 -11.22
C ARG A 36 -0.83 -4.83 -11.63
N PRO A 37 -1.12 -5.03 -12.93
CA PRO A 37 -1.74 -6.24 -13.44
C PRO A 37 -0.91 -7.50 -13.14
N SER A 38 -1.58 -8.64 -12.93
CA SER A 38 -0.94 -9.92 -12.58
C SER A 38 -1.27 -11.02 -13.60
N GLY A 39 -0.26 -11.55 -14.29
CA GLY A 39 -0.38 -12.69 -15.22
C GLY A 39 -0.21 -14.07 -14.56
N LYS A 40 -0.74 -14.26 -13.35
CA LYS A 40 -0.66 -15.54 -12.60
C LYS A 40 -1.64 -16.57 -13.17
N THR A 41 -1.18 -17.79 -13.39
CA THR A 41 -1.96 -18.97 -13.76
C THR A 41 -1.57 -20.13 -12.85
N ARG A 42 -2.42 -21.15 -12.70
CA ARG A 42 -2.07 -22.33 -11.87
C ARG A 42 -0.77 -23.01 -12.30
N ALA A 43 -0.42 -22.94 -13.59
CA ALA A 43 0.77 -23.56 -14.15
C ALA A 43 2.07 -22.77 -13.92
N ASN A 44 2.00 -21.49 -13.50
CA ASN A 44 3.18 -20.64 -13.36
C ASN A 44 3.33 -20.04 -11.95
N ILE A 45 2.68 -20.62 -10.94
CA ILE A 45 2.73 -20.11 -9.56
C ILE A 45 3.49 -21.01 -8.60
N VAL A 46 4.10 -20.37 -7.62
CA VAL A 46 4.54 -20.97 -6.36
C VAL A 46 3.61 -20.42 -5.28
N ASP A 47 2.85 -21.30 -4.63
CA ASP A 47 1.91 -20.94 -3.57
C ASP A 47 2.64 -20.81 -2.23
N THR A 48 2.63 -19.60 -1.67
CA THR A 48 3.13 -19.32 -0.32
C THR A 48 2.02 -18.96 0.65
N SER A 49 0.76 -18.93 0.22
CA SER A 49 -0.39 -18.39 0.99
C SER A 49 -0.56 -19.01 2.38
N ARG A 50 -0.05 -20.24 2.58
CA ARG A 50 -0.06 -20.98 3.85
C ARG A 50 1.01 -20.55 4.85
N LEU A 51 2.04 -19.83 4.40
CA LEU A 51 3.12 -19.26 5.22
C LEU A 51 2.68 -17.91 5.81
N ASN A 52 1.76 -17.94 6.78
CA ASN A 52 1.07 -16.76 7.30
C ASN A 52 1.05 -16.64 8.84
N ASN A 53 2.01 -17.26 9.54
CA ASN A 53 2.07 -17.32 11.00
C ASN A 53 3.22 -16.51 11.59
N VAL A 54 2.96 -15.92 12.76
CA VAL A 54 4.01 -15.45 13.68
C VAL A 54 4.44 -16.68 14.46
N LEU A 55 5.69 -17.11 14.29
CA LEU A 55 6.19 -18.37 14.84
C LEU A 55 6.72 -18.20 16.27
N SER A 56 7.37 -17.07 16.55
CA SER A 56 7.83 -16.72 17.90
C SER A 56 7.99 -15.21 18.06
N VAL A 57 7.90 -14.76 19.32
CA VAL A 57 8.23 -13.40 19.75
C VAL A 57 9.19 -13.54 20.93
N ASP A 58 10.45 -13.18 20.72
CA ASP A 58 11.48 -13.20 21.76
C ASP A 58 11.71 -11.77 22.26
N THR A 59 11.31 -11.51 23.50
CA THR A 59 11.46 -10.20 24.14
C THR A 59 12.88 -9.94 24.65
N THR A 60 13.69 -10.98 24.84
CA THR A 60 15.08 -10.87 25.27
C THR A 60 15.96 -10.51 24.08
N ALA A 61 15.85 -11.26 22.98
CA ALA A 61 16.54 -10.96 21.74
C ALA A 61 15.92 -9.78 20.98
N ARG A 62 14.68 -9.38 21.33
CA ARG A 62 13.85 -8.39 20.63
C ARG A 62 13.65 -8.73 19.16
N ILE A 63 13.31 -9.99 18.88
CA ILE A 63 13.07 -10.51 17.52
C ILE A 63 11.74 -11.24 17.45
N ALA A 64 10.92 -10.90 16.45
CA ALA A 64 9.80 -11.73 16.02
C ALA A 64 10.22 -12.56 14.80
N VAL A 65 9.96 -13.87 14.86
CA VAL A 65 10.15 -14.77 13.72
C VAL A 65 8.83 -14.97 13.02
N VAL A 66 8.73 -14.56 11.77
CA VAL A 66 7.46 -14.50 11.05
C VAL A 66 7.56 -15.08 9.64
N GLU A 67 6.48 -15.71 9.21
CA GLU A 67 6.30 -16.13 7.84
C GLU A 67 5.92 -14.94 6.92
N PRO A 68 6.25 -14.96 5.62
CA PRO A 68 6.14 -13.83 4.71
C PRO A 68 4.71 -13.29 4.51
N ASN A 69 3.68 -14.12 4.67
CA ASN A 69 2.29 -13.73 4.46
C ASN A 69 1.57 -13.35 5.76
N VAL A 70 2.30 -13.10 6.85
CA VAL A 70 1.73 -12.44 8.04
C VAL A 70 1.37 -10.98 7.66
N PRO A 71 0.09 -10.58 7.72
CA PRO A 71 -0.30 -9.19 7.50
C PRO A 71 0.04 -8.31 8.72
N MET A 72 0.25 -7.00 8.49
CA MET A 72 0.66 -6.04 9.53
C MET A 72 -0.27 -6.03 10.74
N ASP A 73 -1.59 -6.13 10.55
CA ASP A 73 -2.54 -6.17 11.67
C ASP A 73 -2.41 -7.43 12.54
N LYS A 74 -2.13 -8.58 11.93
CA LYS A 74 -1.78 -9.81 12.66
C LYS A 74 -0.44 -9.65 13.36
N LEU A 75 0.57 -9.09 12.69
CA LEU A 75 1.90 -8.89 13.27
C LEU A 75 1.84 -8.00 14.52
N VAL A 76 1.17 -6.84 14.43
CA VAL A 76 0.92 -5.96 15.58
C VAL A 76 0.17 -6.74 16.64
N ARG A 77 -1.01 -7.30 16.34
CA ARG A 77 -1.83 -8.02 17.33
C ARG A 77 -1.09 -9.13 18.09
N GLU A 78 -0.21 -9.86 17.42
CA GLU A 78 0.57 -10.93 18.07
C GLU A 78 1.73 -10.39 18.91
N THR A 79 2.40 -9.31 18.47
CA THR A 79 3.57 -8.75 19.16
C THR A 79 3.17 -7.92 20.40
N VAL A 80 2.09 -7.12 20.35
CA VAL A 80 1.66 -6.32 21.52
C VAL A 80 1.31 -7.16 22.75
N LYS A 81 0.95 -8.43 22.58
CA LYS A 81 0.72 -9.37 23.71
C LYS A 81 1.95 -9.52 24.60
N TYR A 82 3.13 -9.22 24.07
CA TYR A 82 4.43 -9.30 24.74
C TYR A 82 5.01 -7.91 25.08
N GLY A 83 4.21 -6.84 24.94
CA GLY A 83 4.67 -5.46 25.23
C GLY A 83 5.66 -4.89 24.21
N VAL A 84 5.71 -5.47 23.00
CA VAL A 84 6.65 -5.08 21.94
C VAL A 84 5.97 -5.00 20.59
N VAL A 85 6.55 -4.26 19.65
CA VAL A 85 6.08 -4.11 18.25
C VAL A 85 7.26 -3.94 17.29
N PRO A 86 7.10 -4.25 15.99
CA PRO A 86 8.07 -3.86 14.98
C PRO A 86 8.29 -2.33 14.94
N PRO A 87 9.53 -1.85 14.73
CA PRO A 87 9.83 -0.42 14.68
C PRO A 87 9.14 0.32 13.53
N VAL A 88 8.91 -0.36 12.40
CA VAL A 88 8.21 0.16 11.22
C VAL A 88 7.00 -0.73 10.97
N ILE A 89 5.81 -0.13 10.94
CA ILE A 89 4.56 -0.79 10.60
C ILE A 89 3.94 -0.01 9.46
N MET A 90 3.70 -0.67 8.33
CA MET A 90 2.99 -0.06 7.22
C MET A 90 1.52 0.12 7.58
N GLU A 91 0.98 1.24 7.15
CA GLU A 91 -0.29 1.84 7.52
C GLU A 91 -1.52 1.08 7.00
N PHE A 92 -1.33 0.20 6.01
CA PHE A 92 -2.39 -0.67 5.52
C PHE A 92 -2.32 -2.06 6.16
N PRO A 93 -3.37 -2.48 6.92
CA PRO A 93 -3.45 -3.77 7.61
C PRO A 93 -3.11 -4.98 6.75
N GLY A 94 -3.42 -4.93 5.45
CA GLY A 94 -3.23 -6.04 4.51
C GLY A 94 -1.83 -6.20 3.94
N ILE A 95 -0.91 -5.24 4.14
CA ILE A 95 0.48 -5.42 3.70
C ILE A 95 1.11 -6.55 4.52
N THR A 96 1.85 -7.44 3.86
CA THR A 96 2.49 -8.59 4.52
C THR A 96 3.95 -8.31 4.83
N ALA A 97 4.51 -9.00 5.84
CA ALA A 97 5.92 -8.85 6.21
C ALA A 97 6.88 -9.12 5.03
N GLY A 98 6.64 -10.19 4.27
CA GLY A 98 7.43 -10.50 3.07
C GLY A 98 7.23 -9.50 1.94
N GLY A 99 6.02 -8.94 1.82
CA GLY A 99 5.72 -7.85 0.88
C GLY A 99 6.43 -6.55 1.24
N GLY A 100 6.51 -6.23 2.54
CA GLY A 100 7.28 -5.09 3.05
C GLY A 100 8.77 -5.23 2.81
N PHE A 101 9.34 -6.41 3.08
CA PHE A 101 10.78 -6.67 2.84
C PHE A 101 11.13 -6.74 1.35
N SER A 102 10.31 -7.43 0.55
CA SER A 102 10.56 -7.59 -0.90
C SER A 102 10.10 -6.40 -1.72
N GLY A 103 9.34 -5.48 -1.12
CA GLY A 103 8.98 -4.18 -1.67
C GLY A 103 9.81 -3.07 -1.04
N THR A 104 9.58 -1.84 -1.48
CA THR A 104 9.98 -0.65 -0.73
C THR A 104 8.83 -0.30 0.18
N SER A 105 9.07 -0.14 1.48
CA SER A 105 8.01 0.23 2.42
C SER A 105 8.57 1.12 3.51
N GLY A 106 7.90 2.24 3.76
CA GLY A 106 8.23 3.15 4.84
C GLY A 106 6.97 3.81 5.35
N GLU A 107 7.05 4.34 6.56
CA GLU A 107 5.94 4.98 7.26
C GLU A 107 6.51 6.02 8.24
N SER A 108 5.67 6.71 9.01
CA SER A 108 6.04 7.78 9.95
C SER A 108 7.21 7.49 10.89
N SER A 109 7.60 6.25 11.18
CA SER A 109 8.82 5.93 11.97
C SER A 109 10.09 5.73 11.14
N SER A 110 10.00 5.76 9.81
CA SER A 110 11.09 5.48 8.87
C SER A 110 12.17 6.56 8.82
N PHE A 111 11.92 7.77 9.31
CA PHE A 111 12.99 8.75 9.52
C PHE A 111 14.01 8.30 10.59
N ARG A 112 13.61 7.39 11.48
CA ARG A 112 14.46 6.85 12.55
C ARG A 112 15.02 5.49 12.19
N TYR A 113 14.16 4.59 11.69
CA TYR A 113 14.53 3.18 11.48
C TYR A 113 14.79 2.83 10.00
N GLY A 114 14.63 3.77 9.09
CA GLY A 114 14.67 3.51 7.66
C GLY A 114 13.44 2.77 7.15
N PRO A 115 13.53 2.19 5.95
CA PRO A 115 12.45 1.41 5.38
C PRO A 115 12.26 0.08 6.16
N PHE A 116 11.16 -0.63 5.91
CA PHE A 116 10.81 -1.84 6.65
C PHE A 116 11.92 -2.92 6.58
N GLU A 117 12.56 -3.10 5.41
CA GLU A 117 13.65 -4.06 5.26
C GLU A 117 14.86 -3.77 6.17
N ALA A 118 15.08 -2.52 6.58
CA ALA A 118 16.15 -2.13 7.51
C ALA A 118 15.85 -2.52 8.98
N THR A 119 14.64 -3.01 9.24
CA THR A 119 14.24 -3.58 10.54
C THR A 119 14.33 -5.10 10.58
N VAL A 120 14.65 -5.74 9.45
CA VAL A 120 14.86 -7.18 9.36
C VAL A 120 16.32 -7.50 9.67
N GLU A 121 16.57 -8.49 10.51
CA GLU A 121 17.92 -8.91 10.91
C GLU A 121 18.43 -10.09 10.07
N TRP A 122 17.52 -10.97 9.63
CA TRP A 122 17.84 -12.10 8.78
C TRP A 122 16.60 -12.60 8.03
N ILE A 123 16.84 -13.34 6.94
CA ILE A 123 15.81 -14.02 6.15
C ILE A 123 16.16 -15.49 5.93
N GLU A 124 15.12 -16.31 5.76
CA GLU A 124 15.19 -17.59 5.06
C GLU A 124 14.61 -17.40 3.65
N ILE A 125 15.30 -17.93 2.66
CA ILE A 125 14.97 -17.78 1.25
C ILE A 125 15.16 -19.10 0.51
N VAL A 126 14.20 -19.43 -0.35
CA VAL A 126 14.34 -20.48 -1.35
C VAL A 126 14.86 -19.84 -2.63
N LEU A 127 16.10 -20.20 -3.00
CA LEU A 127 16.76 -19.72 -4.20
C LEU A 127 16.10 -20.26 -5.46
N ALA A 128 16.48 -19.69 -6.60
CA ALA A 128 15.82 -19.96 -7.87
C ALA A 128 15.99 -21.41 -8.37
N ASP A 129 16.91 -22.19 -7.81
CA ASP A 129 17.12 -23.62 -8.06
C ASP A 129 16.45 -24.54 -7.03
N GLY A 130 15.78 -23.97 -6.03
CA GLY A 130 15.12 -24.69 -4.95
C GLY A 130 15.98 -24.86 -3.69
N GLU A 131 17.25 -24.42 -3.69
CA GLU A 131 18.08 -24.45 -2.48
C GLU A 131 17.46 -23.56 -1.39
N VAL A 132 17.28 -24.10 -0.19
CA VAL A 132 16.82 -23.34 0.98
C VAL A 132 18.05 -22.84 1.74
N THR A 133 18.15 -21.53 1.95
CA THR A 133 19.29 -20.93 2.65
C THR A 133 18.88 -19.76 3.55
N ARG A 134 19.81 -19.33 4.40
CA ARG A 134 19.67 -18.15 5.26
C ARG A 134 20.66 -17.06 4.87
N ALA A 135 20.23 -15.83 5.07
CA ALA A 135 21.04 -14.64 4.83
C ALA A 135 20.75 -13.56 5.89
N SER A 136 21.79 -12.85 6.30
CA SER A 136 21.80 -11.75 7.27
C SER A 136 22.92 -10.77 6.91
N ALA A 137 23.08 -9.69 7.70
CA ALA A 137 24.24 -8.81 7.54
C ALA A 137 25.58 -9.52 7.80
N ALA A 138 25.59 -10.58 8.62
CA ALA A 138 26.79 -11.34 8.96
C ALA A 138 27.02 -12.58 8.07
N GLU A 139 25.97 -13.14 7.47
CA GLU A 139 26.03 -14.37 6.66
C GLU A 139 25.36 -14.13 5.30
N ARG A 140 26.08 -14.31 4.18
CA ARG A 140 25.56 -14.02 2.82
C ARG A 140 24.96 -12.61 2.71
N ALA A 141 25.68 -11.61 3.22
CA ALA A 141 25.26 -10.21 3.26
C ALA A 141 24.83 -9.65 1.89
N ASP A 142 25.48 -10.11 0.82
CA ASP A 142 25.12 -9.72 -0.55
C ASP A 142 23.75 -10.26 -0.99
N LEU A 143 23.41 -11.51 -0.64
CA LEU A 143 22.07 -12.06 -0.85
C LEU A 143 21.04 -11.34 0.01
N PHE A 144 21.34 -11.10 1.28
CA PHE A 144 20.42 -10.44 2.21
C PHE A 144 20.03 -9.05 1.68
N ARG A 145 21.02 -8.22 1.35
CA ARG A 145 20.83 -6.86 0.82
C ARG A 145 20.27 -6.85 -0.59
N GLY A 146 20.64 -7.83 -1.41
CA GLY A 146 20.16 -7.93 -2.78
C GLY A 146 18.78 -8.55 -2.93
N ALA A 147 18.28 -9.29 -1.93
CA ALA A 147 16.91 -9.78 -1.88
C ALA A 147 15.94 -8.71 -1.37
N ALA A 148 16.42 -7.80 -0.50
CA ALA A 148 15.66 -6.65 -0.03
C ALA A 148 15.18 -5.82 -1.21
N SER A 149 13.86 -5.63 -1.26
CA SER A 149 13.15 -4.87 -2.28
C SER A 149 13.41 -5.28 -3.73
N ALA A 150 13.86 -6.53 -3.93
CA ALA A 150 14.07 -7.10 -5.25
C ALA A 150 12.78 -7.67 -5.85
N PHE A 151 11.62 -7.43 -5.24
CA PHE A 151 10.32 -7.92 -5.71
C PHE A 151 10.31 -9.44 -5.96
N GLY A 152 11.09 -10.20 -5.18
CA GLY A 152 11.27 -11.65 -5.32
C GLY A 152 12.00 -12.08 -6.60
N THR A 153 12.93 -11.28 -7.14
CA THR A 153 13.76 -11.68 -8.29
C THR A 153 14.99 -12.49 -7.90
N MET A 154 15.33 -12.54 -6.61
CA MET A 154 16.42 -13.36 -6.06
C MET A 154 15.97 -14.75 -5.60
N GLY A 155 14.68 -14.90 -5.29
CA GLY A 155 14.10 -16.13 -4.72
C GLY A 155 12.80 -15.84 -4.00
N VAL A 156 12.33 -16.81 -3.22
CA VAL A 156 11.10 -16.73 -2.43
C VAL A 156 11.45 -16.69 -0.95
N ILE A 157 11.19 -15.57 -0.28
CA ILE A 157 11.34 -15.44 1.17
C ILE A 157 10.33 -16.36 1.86
N THR A 158 10.79 -17.18 2.80
CA THR A 158 9.97 -18.11 3.57
C THR A 158 9.90 -17.75 5.04
N LEU A 159 10.92 -17.05 5.57
CA LEU A 159 10.95 -16.62 6.96
C LEU A 159 11.70 -15.30 7.13
N LEU A 160 11.30 -14.49 8.11
CA LEU A 160 11.95 -13.23 8.46
C LEU A 160 12.15 -13.14 9.98
N GLY A 161 13.33 -12.70 10.41
CA GLY A 161 13.58 -12.24 11.78
C GLY A 161 13.47 -10.71 11.82
N ILE A 162 12.43 -10.18 12.47
CA ILE A 162 12.13 -8.75 12.52
C ILE A 162 12.48 -8.21 13.89
N ARG A 163 13.27 -7.13 13.95
CA ARG A 163 13.58 -6.39 15.18
C ARG A 163 12.31 -5.86 15.84
N LEU A 164 12.31 -5.80 17.17
CA LEU A 164 11.21 -5.30 17.98
C LEU A 164 11.66 -4.13 18.86
N VAL A 165 10.73 -3.24 19.15
CA VAL A 165 10.85 -2.14 20.11
C VAL A 165 9.75 -2.25 21.15
N GLU A 166 9.94 -1.59 22.29
CA GLU A 166 8.91 -1.52 23.32
C GLU A 166 7.65 -0.84 22.78
N ALA A 167 6.50 -1.45 23.06
CA ALA A 167 5.19 -0.88 22.78
C ALA A 167 4.71 -0.09 23.99
N ARG A 168 3.95 0.98 23.75
CA ARG A 168 3.19 1.70 24.78
C ARG A 168 1.73 1.73 24.39
N GLU A 169 0.85 2.05 25.33
CA GLU A 169 -0.60 1.96 25.10
C GLU A 169 -1.12 2.98 24.06
N LEU A 170 -0.55 4.19 24.07
CA LEU A 170 -1.02 5.33 23.31
C LEU A 170 0.12 5.97 22.50
N VAL A 171 -0.25 6.71 21.47
CA VAL A 171 0.59 7.69 20.77
C VAL A 171 0.05 9.06 21.10
N ARG A 172 0.90 9.91 21.69
CA ARG A 172 0.65 11.33 21.83
C ARG A 172 1.11 12.01 20.55
N LEU A 173 0.17 12.49 19.75
CA LEU A 173 0.41 13.09 18.43
C LEU A 173 0.15 14.59 18.49
N GLU A 174 1.18 15.39 18.19
CA GLU A 174 1.11 16.83 18.04
C GLU A 174 0.94 17.21 16.56
N TYR A 175 0.14 18.23 16.30
CA TYR A 175 -0.06 18.79 14.97
C TYR A 175 0.51 20.21 14.89
N HIS A 176 1.41 20.43 13.94
CA HIS A 176 2.05 21.72 13.68
C HIS A 176 1.63 22.21 12.30
N TRP A 177 1.04 23.41 12.23
CA TRP A 177 0.66 24.03 10.97
C TRP A 177 1.76 24.95 10.45
N SER A 178 2.12 24.77 9.18
CA SER A 178 3.03 25.65 8.45
C SER A 178 2.29 26.45 7.38
N ARG A 179 2.55 27.76 7.36
CA ARG A 179 1.99 28.76 6.43
C ARG A 179 2.63 28.77 5.03
N SER A 180 3.64 27.94 4.83
CA SER A 180 4.31 27.73 3.55
C SER A 180 4.88 26.32 3.52
N PHE A 181 5.06 25.78 2.32
CA PHE A 181 5.71 24.48 2.16
C PHE A 181 7.17 24.49 2.62
N GLU A 182 7.89 25.59 2.43
CA GLU A 182 9.26 25.74 2.95
C GLU A 182 9.30 25.68 4.48
N GLY A 183 8.37 26.36 5.15
CA GLY A 183 8.20 26.24 6.60
C GLY A 183 7.80 24.83 7.04
N ALA A 184 7.09 24.08 6.18
CA ALA A 184 6.77 22.68 6.44
C ALA A 184 8.00 21.77 6.36
N VAL A 185 8.86 21.97 5.36
CA VAL A 185 10.14 21.24 5.25
C VAL A 185 11.03 21.55 6.45
N GLY A 186 11.12 22.82 6.87
CA GLY A 186 11.84 23.21 8.08
C GLY A 186 11.30 22.53 9.34
N LYS A 187 9.96 22.51 9.51
CA LYS A 187 9.31 21.82 10.64
C LYS A 187 9.53 20.31 10.60
N LEU A 188 9.45 19.67 9.44
CA LEU A 188 9.77 18.24 9.31
C LEU A 188 11.20 17.95 9.77
N ARG A 189 12.19 18.73 9.32
CA ARG A 189 13.58 18.58 9.77
C ARG A 189 13.73 18.71 11.29
N GLU A 190 13.08 19.71 11.87
CA GLU A 190 13.07 19.93 13.33
C GLU A 190 12.49 18.71 14.07
N GLU A 191 11.29 18.26 13.69
CA GLU A 191 10.62 17.16 14.39
C GLU A 191 11.34 15.82 14.21
N THR A 192 11.96 15.57 13.04
CA THR A 192 12.80 14.37 12.83
C THR A 192 14.10 14.39 13.62
N GLY A 193 14.56 15.57 14.04
CA GLY A 193 15.77 15.75 14.85
C GLY A 193 15.56 15.52 16.36
N LYS A 194 14.30 15.49 16.83
CA LYS A 194 13.96 15.29 18.24
C LYS A 194 14.06 13.81 18.63
N GLU A 195 14.81 13.50 19.68
CA GLU A 195 15.06 12.11 20.11
C GLU A 195 13.79 11.42 20.62
N GLU A 196 12.90 12.18 21.26
CA GLU A 196 11.63 11.69 21.81
C GLU A 196 10.59 11.35 20.74
N ASN A 197 10.71 11.94 19.54
CA ASN A 197 9.79 11.68 18.45
C ASN A 197 10.09 10.30 17.84
N GLN A 198 9.07 9.46 17.79
CA GLN A 198 9.13 8.12 17.20
C GLN A 198 8.38 8.06 15.87
N PHE A 199 7.48 9.01 15.64
CA PHE A 199 6.69 9.11 14.42
C PHE A 199 6.66 10.55 13.90
N VAL A 200 6.94 10.76 12.63
CA VAL A 200 6.84 12.04 11.93
C VAL A 200 6.33 11.80 10.51
N ASP A 201 5.21 12.43 10.17
CA ASP A 201 4.72 12.56 8.79
C ASP A 201 3.98 13.90 8.62
N ALA A 202 3.51 14.19 7.41
CA ALA A 202 2.74 15.39 7.16
C ALA A 202 1.71 15.22 6.04
N ILE A 203 0.73 16.12 6.03
CA ILE A 203 -0.26 16.24 4.96
C ILE A 203 -0.29 17.69 4.47
N THR A 204 -0.01 17.88 3.19
CA THR A 204 -0.12 19.16 2.50
C THR A 204 -1.52 19.25 1.87
N PHE A 205 -2.29 20.26 2.27
CA PHE A 205 -3.62 20.55 1.71
C PHE A 205 -3.59 21.68 0.66
N ALA A 206 -2.60 22.57 0.77
CA ALA A 206 -2.31 23.65 -0.16
C ALA A 206 -0.86 24.12 0.04
N MET A 207 -0.32 24.94 -0.87
CA MET A 207 1.04 25.49 -0.79
C MET A 207 1.31 26.27 0.50
N ASP A 208 0.27 26.84 1.11
CA ASP A 208 0.28 27.63 2.34
C ASP A 208 -0.30 26.87 3.55
N SER A 209 -0.60 25.58 3.39
CA SER A 209 -1.25 24.79 4.43
C SER A 209 -0.75 23.36 4.44
N THR A 210 0.31 23.13 5.22
CA THR A 210 0.82 21.80 5.55
C THR A 210 0.71 21.54 7.04
N ILE A 211 0.28 20.34 7.43
CA ILE A 211 0.26 19.89 8.82
C ILE A 211 1.30 18.81 9.03
N THR A 212 2.30 19.10 9.86
CA THR A 212 3.25 18.10 10.36
C THR A 212 2.68 17.43 11.59
N CYS A 213 2.64 16.10 11.60
CA CYS A 213 2.21 15.29 12.71
C CYS A 213 3.45 14.66 13.37
N ALA A 214 3.74 15.02 14.61
CA ALA A 214 4.88 14.53 15.38
C ALA A 214 4.40 13.74 16.59
N GLY A 215 4.84 12.49 16.73
CA GLY A 215 4.26 11.53 17.66
C GLY A 215 5.30 10.79 18.49
N ARG A 216 4.92 10.50 19.74
CA ARG A 216 5.67 9.61 20.63
C ARG A 216 4.75 8.64 21.36
N MET A 217 5.23 7.43 21.61
CA MET A 217 4.52 6.41 22.37
C MET A 217 4.54 6.78 23.86
N VAL A 218 3.39 6.67 24.53
CA VAL A 218 3.21 7.01 25.95
C VAL A 218 2.30 5.99 26.64
N ASP A 219 2.52 5.80 27.94
CA ASP A 219 1.62 5.03 28.81
C ASP A 219 0.78 5.95 29.70
N GLY A 220 -0.27 5.36 30.28
CA GLY A 220 -1.07 6.01 31.31
C GLY A 220 -2.30 6.74 30.80
N PRO A 221 -3.08 7.34 31.71
CA PRO A 221 -4.34 7.97 31.36
C PRO A 221 -4.12 9.22 30.51
N VAL A 222 -5.07 9.49 29.61
CA VAL A 222 -5.09 10.75 28.86
C VAL A 222 -5.19 11.93 29.85
N PRO A 223 -4.27 12.92 29.78
CA PRO A 223 -4.29 14.05 30.70
C PRO A 223 -5.61 14.81 30.70
N LYS A 224 -5.96 15.41 31.84
CA LYS A 224 -7.21 16.17 31.99
C LYS A 224 -7.25 17.33 30.99
N GLY A 225 -8.30 17.38 30.17
CA GLY A 225 -8.48 18.40 29.13
C GLY A 225 -8.08 17.93 27.73
N GLU A 226 -7.28 16.87 27.64
CA GLU A 226 -6.88 16.25 26.37
C GLU A 226 -7.90 15.22 25.89
N LYS A 227 -7.83 14.85 24.61
CA LYS A 227 -8.82 13.97 23.97
C LYS A 227 -8.20 12.66 23.50
N LEU A 228 -8.83 11.56 23.92
CA LEU A 228 -8.63 10.25 23.30
C LEU A 228 -9.28 10.26 21.91
N ARG A 229 -8.53 9.93 20.86
CA ARG A 229 -9.01 9.79 19.49
C ARG A 229 -8.83 8.38 18.98
N ARG A 230 -9.73 7.98 18.09
CA ARG A 230 -9.69 6.72 17.37
C ARG A 230 -10.06 7.00 15.92
N PHE A 231 -9.57 6.14 15.03
CA PHE A 231 -9.71 6.33 13.59
C PHE A 231 -10.21 5.08 12.88
N THR A 232 -10.12 3.92 13.53
CA THR A 232 -10.43 2.63 12.91
C THR A 232 -11.90 2.23 12.98
N ARG A 233 -12.73 2.88 13.81
CA ARG A 233 -14.14 2.50 13.93
C ARG A 233 -14.97 3.13 12.81
N ARG A 234 -16.02 2.42 12.42
CA ARG A 234 -17.02 2.85 11.43
C ARG A 234 -17.56 4.28 11.60
N GLY A 235 -17.69 4.74 12.84
CA GLY A 235 -18.21 6.07 13.19
C GLY A 235 -17.17 7.19 13.29
N ASP A 236 -15.88 6.85 13.27
CA ASP A 236 -14.77 7.78 13.43
C ASP A 236 -14.55 8.58 12.12
N PRO A 237 -13.97 9.79 12.17
CA PRO A 237 -13.50 10.46 10.97
C PRO A 237 -12.37 9.64 10.32
N TRP A 238 -12.18 9.80 9.01
CA TRP A 238 -10.91 9.36 8.40
C TRP A 238 -9.81 10.30 8.88
N PHE A 239 -8.60 9.78 9.13
CA PHE A 239 -7.54 10.56 9.75
C PHE A 239 -7.25 11.87 9.00
N TYR A 240 -7.13 11.83 7.66
CA TYR A 240 -6.84 13.04 6.89
C TYR A 240 -7.93 14.13 7.01
N LEU A 241 -9.21 13.75 7.18
CA LEU A 241 -10.30 14.72 7.39
C LEU A 241 -10.18 15.38 8.76
N HIS A 242 -9.79 14.61 9.77
CA HIS A 242 -9.52 15.15 11.09
C HIS A 242 -8.32 16.10 11.08
N VAL A 243 -7.24 15.73 10.37
CA VAL A 243 -6.07 16.61 10.17
C VAL A 243 -6.46 17.90 9.43
N GLU A 244 -7.35 17.83 8.44
CA GLU A 244 -7.88 19.03 7.75
C GLU A 244 -8.71 19.92 8.70
N GLU A 245 -9.53 19.32 9.58
CA GLU A 245 -10.25 20.06 10.63
C GLU A 245 -9.31 20.69 11.66
N VAL A 246 -8.22 20.01 12.01
CA VAL A 246 -7.14 20.54 12.86
C VAL A 246 -6.45 21.72 12.17
N ALA A 247 -6.14 21.61 10.88
CA ALA A 247 -5.56 22.70 10.09
C ALA A 247 -6.42 23.97 10.15
N LYS A 248 -7.74 23.84 9.90
CA LYS A 248 -8.70 24.95 9.94
C LYS A 248 -8.79 25.61 11.31
N LYS A 249 -8.52 24.88 12.40
CA LYS A 249 -8.48 25.43 13.77
C LYS A 249 -7.17 26.18 14.01
N LEU A 250 -6.04 25.54 13.71
CA LEU A 250 -4.70 26.13 13.87
C LEU A 250 -4.52 27.39 13.03
N GLN A 251 -5.13 27.47 11.83
CA GLN A 251 -5.15 28.68 11.00
C GLN A 251 -5.81 29.89 11.68
N LYS A 252 -6.72 29.66 12.63
CA LYS A 252 -7.43 30.71 13.39
C LYS A 252 -6.82 30.94 14.77
N SER A 253 -5.81 30.17 15.13
CA SER A 253 -5.13 30.19 16.40
C SER A 253 -3.91 31.13 16.38
N PRO A 254 -3.43 31.58 17.55
CA PRO A 254 -2.13 32.24 17.65
C PRO A 254 -1.01 31.39 17.04
N GLU A 255 -0.01 32.07 16.49
CA GLU A 255 1.16 31.42 15.90
C GLU A 255 1.90 30.56 16.93
N GLY A 256 2.35 29.38 16.50
CA GLY A 256 3.02 28.42 17.36
C GLY A 256 2.08 27.57 18.23
N GLN A 257 0.76 27.82 18.22
CA GLN A 257 -0.18 26.91 18.90
C GLN A 257 -0.15 25.52 18.24
N THR A 258 -0.17 24.49 19.07
CA THR A 258 -0.31 23.10 18.64
C THR A 258 -1.61 22.50 19.15
N ILE A 259 -2.09 21.46 18.47
CA ILE A 259 -3.17 20.60 18.95
C ILE A 259 -2.56 19.24 19.22
N VAL A 260 -3.05 18.57 20.27
CA VAL A 260 -2.59 17.24 20.67
C VAL A 260 -3.76 16.26 20.67
N ASP A 261 -3.53 15.05 20.18
CA ASP A 261 -4.43 13.92 20.38
C ASP A 261 -3.67 12.75 21.03
N TYR A 262 -4.39 11.97 21.82
CA TYR A 262 -3.92 10.70 22.35
C TYR A 262 -4.64 9.58 21.60
N ILE A 263 -3.90 8.70 20.95
CA ILE A 263 -4.44 7.71 20.00
C ILE A 263 -3.99 6.32 20.45
N PRO A 264 -4.88 5.32 20.62
CA PRO A 264 -4.44 3.96 20.88
C PRO A 264 -3.43 3.48 19.84
N LEU A 265 -2.38 2.77 20.25
CA LEU A 265 -1.25 2.43 19.38
C LEU A 265 -1.70 1.77 18.06
N ALA A 266 -2.59 0.78 18.13
CA ALA A 266 -3.14 0.12 16.94
C ALA A 266 -4.00 1.06 16.07
N ASP A 267 -4.75 1.99 16.67
CA ASP A 267 -5.51 3.00 15.94
C ASP A 267 -4.56 3.98 15.21
N TYR A 268 -3.39 4.28 15.78
CA TYR A 268 -2.38 5.13 15.16
C TYR A 268 -1.73 4.46 13.95
N TYR A 269 -1.30 3.20 14.10
CA TYR A 269 -0.67 2.46 13.00
C TYR A 269 -1.59 2.35 11.79
N PHE A 270 -2.88 2.07 11.99
CA PHE A 270 -3.83 1.86 10.90
C PHE A 270 -4.74 3.06 10.62
N ARG A 271 -4.31 4.28 11.01
CA ARG A 271 -5.08 5.53 10.86
C ARG A 271 -5.46 5.86 9.42
N TYR A 272 -4.71 5.33 8.44
CA TYR A 272 -4.91 5.53 7.01
C TYR A 272 -5.67 4.40 6.30
N ASP A 273 -6.04 3.33 6.99
CA ASP A 273 -6.75 2.19 6.37
C ASP A 273 -8.10 2.61 5.79
N ARG A 274 -8.88 3.37 6.57
CA ARG A 274 -10.20 3.83 6.15
C ARG A 274 -10.07 4.93 5.12
N GLY A 275 -10.54 4.63 3.92
CA GLY A 275 -10.47 5.50 2.75
C GLY A 275 -9.15 5.44 1.99
N ALA A 276 -8.22 4.55 2.38
CA ALA A 276 -6.86 4.48 1.84
C ALA A 276 -6.26 5.89 1.72
N PHE A 277 -5.96 6.48 2.87
CA PHE A 277 -5.73 7.91 3.08
C PHE A 277 -6.96 8.76 2.74
N TRP A 278 -7.04 9.31 1.53
CA TRP A 278 -8.17 10.10 1.01
C TRP A 278 -8.71 9.56 -0.32
N THR A 279 -8.05 8.57 -0.91
CA THR A 279 -8.36 8.12 -2.28
C THR A 279 -9.77 7.56 -2.41
N GLY A 280 -10.32 7.02 -1.31
CA GLY A 280 -11.71 6.58 -1.21
C GLY A 280 -12.72 7.68 -1.54
N ARG A 281 -12.39 8.96 -1.33
CA ARG A 281 -13.26 10.10 -1.73
C ARG A 281 -13.56 10.11 -3.22
N TYR A 282 -12.64 9.62 -4.05
CA TYR A 282 -12.81 9.57 -5.50
C TYR A 282 -13.84 8.52 -5.90
N ALA A 283 -13.99 7.44 -5.12
CA ALA A 283 -15.08 6.48 -5.33
C ALA A 283 -16.44 7.14 -5.10
N PHE A 284 -16.60 7.97 -4.06
CA PHE A 284 -17.84 8.72 -3.84
C PHE A 284 -18.15 9.66 -5.01
N LYS A 285 -17.14 10.38 -5.52
CA LYS A 285 -17.29 11.22 -6.72
C LYS A 285 -17.67 10.39 -7.94
N TYR A 286 -17.01 9.25 -8.14
CA TYR A 286 -17.27 8.33 -9.25
C TYR A 286 -18.70 7.79 -9.20
N PHE A 287 -19.23 7.41 -8.04
CA PHE A 287 -20.58 6.85 -7.90
C PHE A 287 -21.66 7.91 -7.60
N ILE A 288 -21.35 9.20 -7.73
CA ILE A 288 -22.26 10.32 -7.40
C ILE A 288 -22.90 10.14 -6.02
N THR A 289 -22.13 9.58 -5.08
CA THR A 289 -22.57 9.34 -3.71
C THR A 289 -22.19 10.54 -2.85
N PRO A 290 -23.10 11.13 -2.07
CA PRO A 290 -22.77 12.24 -1.19
C PRO A 290 -21.61 11.86 -0.25
N PHE A 291 -20.58 12.69 -0.14
CA PHE A 291 -19.44 12.43 0.75
C PHE A 291 -19.67 13.09 2.11
N ASN A 292 -20.36 12.39 3.01
CA ASN A 292 -20.68 12.89 4.35
C ASN A 292 -20.52 11.79 5.42
N ARG A 293 -20.71 12.13 6.69
CA ARG A 293 -20.53 11.20 7.80
C ARG A 293 -21.49 9.99 7.73
N VAL A 294 -22.71 10.18 7.24
CA VAL A 294 -23.74 9.13 7.16
C VAL A 294 -23.37 8.12 6.07
N THR A 295 -23.07 8.57 4.86
CA THR A 295 -22.72 7.68 3.74
C THR A 295 -21.38 6.97 3.98
N ARG A 296 -20.37 7.66 4.53
CA ARG A 296 -19.11 7.02 4.96
C ARG A 296 -19.35 5.95 6.02
N ARG A 297 -20.23 6.21 6.98
CA ARG A 297 -20.61 5.20 7.98
C ARG A 297 -21.31 4.04 7.30
N ILE A 298 -22.30 4.25 6.44
CA ILE A 298 -23.04 3.16 5.77
C ILE A 298 -22.10 2.31 4.92
N LEU A 299 -21.27 2.92 4.08
CA LEU A 299 -20.39 2.24 3.13
C LEU A 299 -19.08 1.73 3.72
N ASP A 300 -18.82 1.96 5.00
CA ASP A 300 -17.57 1.65 5.70
C ASP A 300 -16.93 0.27 5.38
N PRO A 301 -17.68 -0.85 5.29
CA PRO A 301 -17.10 -2.14 4.93
C PRO A 301 -16.40 -2.15 3.55
N LEU A 302 -16.79 -1.26 2.64
CA LEU A 302 -16.19 -1.10 1.31
C LEU A 302 -15.00 -0.13 1.28
N LEU A 303 -14.78 0.59 2.38
CA LEU A 303 -13.84 1.71 2.47
C LEU A 303 -12.53 1.33 3.18
N HIS A 304 -12.31 0.04 3.48
CA HIS A 304 -11.04 -0.46 3.98
C HIS A 304 -10.11 -0.85 2.83
N THR A 305 -8.81 -0.67 3.01
CA THR A 305 -7.80 -0.87 1.94
C THR A 305 -7.88 -2.24 1.27
N ARG A 306 -8.02 -3.33 2.04
CA ARG A 306 -8.16 -4.69 1.51
C ARG A 306 -9.29 -4.83 0.49
N VAL A 307 -10.40 -4.13 0.72
CA VAL A 307 -11.57 -4.16 -0.17
C VAL A 307 -11.39 -3.21 -1.34
N MET A 308 -10.92 -1.98 -1.07
CA MET A 308 -10.71 -0.96 -2.08
C MET A 308 -9.70 -1.38 -3.14
N TYR A 309 -8.55 -1.95 -2.76
CA TYR A 309 -7.56 -2.46 -3.70
C TYR A 309 -8.14 -3.60 -4.56
N GLY A 310 -8.90 -4.51 -3.96
CA GLY A 310 -9.61 -5.56 -4.69
C GLY A 310 -10.56 -4.99 -5.76
N ALA A 311 -11.34 -3.95 -5.42
CA ALA A 311 -12.22 -3.26 -6.35
C ALA A 311 -11.45 -2.50 -7.44
N LEU A 312 -10.39 -1.78 -7.07
CA LEU A 312 -9.53 -1.01 -7.97
C LEU A 312 -8.88 -1.89 -9.03
N HIS A 313 -8.35 -3.04 -8.63
CA HIS A 313 -7.76 -4.03 -9.53
C HIS A 313 -8.77 -4.59 -10.53
N LYS A 314 -9.94 -5.01 -10.04
CA LYS A 314 -10.95 -5.66 -10.88
C LYS A 314 -11.66 -4.68 -11.82
N SER A 315 -11.73 -3.40 -11.45
CA SER A 315 -12.31 -2.34 -12.30
C SER A 315 -11.33 -1.81 -13.35
N GLY A 316 -10.02 -2.00 -13.17
CA GLY A 316 -9.00 -1.40 -14.04
C GLY A 316 -8.94 0.12 -13.94
N LEU A 317 -9.52 0.71 -12.88
CA LEU A 317 -9.52 2.16 -12.69
C LEU A 317 -8.14 2.70 -12.28
N ALA A 318 -7.23 1.86 -11.79
CA ALA A 318 -5.87 2.26 -11.41
C ALA A 318 -5.10 2.99 -12.53
N GLU A 319 -5.43 2.73 -13.81
CA GLU A 319 -4.77 3.35 -14.97
C GLU A 319 -5.11 4.84 -15.14
N PHE A 320 -6.18 5.34 -14.50
CA PHE A 320 -6.66 6.72 -14.65
C PHE A 320 -6.30 7.63 -13.46
N TYR A 321 -5.61 7.08 -12.47
CA TYR A 321 -5.18 7.79 -11.27
C TYR A 321 -3.66 7.83 -11.23
N LEU A 322 -3.11 8.98 -10.86
CA LEU A 322 -1.73 9.04 -10.40
C LEU A 322 -1.73 8.37 -9.03
N THR A 323 -1.05 7.23 -8.92
CA THR A 323 -0.86 6.52 -7.65
C THR A 323 0.62 6.23 -7.51
N GLN A 324 1.39 7.23 -7.09
CA GLN A 324 2.85 7.17 -7.07
C GLN A 324 3.40 7.64 -5.73
N ASP A 325 4.41 6.92 -5.25
CA ASP A 325 5.23 7.34 -4.11
C ASP A 325 6.62 7.60 -4.64
N VAL A 326 7.16 8.76 -4.29
CA VAL A 326 8.41 9.26 -4.84
C VAL A 326 9.28 9.85 -3.74
N ALA A 327 10.51 9.38 -3.64
CA ALA A 327 11.50 9.87 -2.71
C ALA A 327 12.25 11.06 -3.33
N VAL A 328 12.20 12.21 -2.69
CA VAL A 328 12.86 13.45 -3.13
C VAL A 328 13.82 13.92 -2.03
N PRO A 329 15.07 14.30 -2.35
CA PRO A 329 15.97 14.90 -1.37
C PRO A 329 15.32 16.09 -0.66
N PHE A 330 15.52 16.23 0.65
CA PHE A 330 14.95 17.34 1.42
C PHE A 330 15.25 18.70 0.79
N ASP A 331 16.49 18.93 0.35
CA ASP A 331 16.94 20.21 -0.21
C ASP A 331 16.31 20.54 -1.57
N ARG A 332 15.69 19.55 -2.23
CA ARG A 332 14.98 19.70 -3.51
C ARG A 332 13.46 19.60 -3.35
N SER A 333 12.97 19.38 -2.13
CA SER A 333 11.55 19.14 -1.86
C SER A 333 10.67 20.35 -2.13
N VAL A 334 11.15 21.57 -1.83
CA VAL A 334 10.39 22.81 -2.11
C VAL A 334 10.22 23.01 -3.62
N GLU A 335 11.30 22.83 -4.38
CA GLU A 335 11.27 22.90 -5.84
C GLU A 335 10.31 21.85 -6.42
N PHE A 336 10.36 20.61 -5.92
CA PHE A 336 9.46 19.54 -6.35
C PHE A 336 8.00 19.88 -6.07
N GLN A 337 7.67 20.39 -4.88
CA GLN A 337 6.28 20.72 -4.53
C GLN A 337 5.74 21.89 -5.37
N ASN A 338 6.55 22.92 -5.65
CA ASN A 338 6.15 24.01 -6.56
C ASN A 338 5.81 23.46 -7.94
N TRP A 339 6.68 22.62 -8.48
CA TRP A 339 6.47 21.96 -9.76
C TRP A 339 5.23 21.04 -9.76
N MET A 340 5.01 20.27 -8.69
CA MET A 340 3.83 19.43 -8.50
C MET A 340 2.53 20.25 -8.50
N ASN A 341 2.55 21.41 -7.84
CA ASN A 341 1.42 22.32 -7.77
C ASN A 341 1.07 22.89 -9.15
N GLU A 342 2.07 23.36 -9.89
CA GLU A 342 1.90 23.91 -11.25
C GLU A 342 1.48 22.85 -12.27
N THR A 343 2.04 21.65 -12.17
CA THR A 343 1.86 20.59 -13.18
C THR A 343 0.58 19.80 -12.96
N TYR A 344 0.28 19.45 -11.71
CA TYR A 344 -0.82 18.53 -11.40
C TYR A 344 -1.92 19.15 -10.55
N GLY A 345 -1.61 20.10 -9.66
CA GLY A 345 -2.58 20.66 -8.71
C GLY A 345 -3.25 19.60 -7.82
N ILE A 346 -2.59 18.48 -7.57
CA ILE A 346 -3.13 17.36 -6.78
C ILE A 346 -2.97 17.66 -5.31
N TYR A 347 -4.11 17.69 -4.60
CA TYR A 347 -4.17 17.75 -3.14
C TYR A 347 -5.24 16.79 -2.59
N PRO A 348 -5.06 16.32 -1.34
CA PRO A 348 -3.86 16.52 -0.51
C PRO A 348 -2.66 15.66 -0.97
N VAL A 349 -1.48 15.92 -0.41
CA VAL A 349 -0.23 15.18 -0.64
C VAL A 349 0.32 14.70 0.71
N TRP A 350 0.77 13.43 0.78
CA TRP A 350 1.35 12.86 1.99
C TRP A 350 2.85 13.02 1.94
N LEU A 351 3.46 13.42 3.06
CA LEU A 351 4.90 13.56 3.20
C LEU A 351 5.37 12.64 4.31
N CYS A 352 6.30 11.76 4.00
CA CYS A 352 6.92 10.89 4.99
C CYS A 352 8.43 11.08 4.91
N PRO A 353 9.07 11.72 5.89
CA PRO A 353 10.52 11.71 6.00
C PRO A 353 11.06 10.28 6.11
N LEU A 354 12.10 9.97 5.35
CA LEU A 354 12.87 8.74 5.48
C LEU A 354 14.34 9.08 5.60
N ARG A 355 15.01 8.30 6.45
CA ARG A 355 16.46 8.33 6.58
C ARG A 355 16.97 6.92 6.43
N VAL A 356 18.06 6.76 5.70
CA VAL A 356 18.76 5.47 5.73
C VAL A 356 19.85 5.50 6.77
N PRO A 357 19.83 4.57 7.74
CA PRO A 357 21.01 4.30 8.53
C PRO A 357 22.09 3.77 7.56
N ARG A 358 23.08 4.60 7.25
CA ARG A 358 24.22 4.20 6.41
C ARG A 358 25.37 3.80 7.31
N GLU A 359 25.65 2.51 7.38
CA GLU A 359 26.91 2.02 7.90
C GLU A 359 27.85 1.77 6.71
N GLY A 360 28.90 2.59 6.56
CA GLY A 360 29.99 2.36 5.60
C GLY A 360 29.69 2.49 4.09
N ASN A 361 30.63 1.98 3.28
CA ASN A 361 30.57 1.95 1.80
C ASN A 361 29.78 0.73 1.27
N GLU A 362 28.64 0.42 1.88
CA GLU A 362 27.89 -0.79 1.56
C GLU A 362 27.07 -0.65 0.28
N ARG A 363 27.19 -1.65 -0.62
CA ARG A 363 26.48 -1.64 -1.91
C ARG A 363 24.98 -1.87 -1.71
N GLN A 364 24.17 -0.95 -2.24
CA GLN A 364 22.72 -1.03 -2.25
C GLN A 364 22.27 -1.43 -3.66
N TYR A 365 21.99 -2.72 -3.87
CA TYR A 365 21.60 -3.25 -5.18
C TYR A 365 20.32 -2.58 -5.70
N LEU A 366 19.17 -2.96 -5.12
CA LEU A 366 17.87 -2.41 -5.43
C LEU A 366 17.19 -1.78 -4.21
N SER A 367 17.65 -2.09 -2.99
CA SER A 367 17.21 -1.48 -1.73
C SER A 367 17.47 0.03 -1.64
N GLY A 368 18.30 0.59 -2.54
CA GLY A 368 18.48 2.03 -2.70
C GLY A 368 17.34 2.67 -3.48
N PHE A 369 16.11 2.74 -2.97
CA PHE A 369 15.00 3.48 -3.63
C PHE A 369 15.11 4.99 -3.54
N TRP A 370 16.23 5.51 -3.05
CA TRP A 370 16.62 6.91 -3.11
C TRP A 370 18.12 6.95 -3.43
N ASN A 371 18.60 8.10 -3.87
CA ASN A 371 19.98 8.31 -4.23
C ASN A 371 20.91 8.06 -3.02
N PRO A 372 21.92 7.16 -3.10
CA PRO A 372 22.94 6.99 -2.07
C PRO A 372 23.77 8.26 -1.80
N ALA A 373 23.67 9.31 -2.60
CA ALA A 373 24.23 10.63 -2.28
C ALA A 373 23.36 11.46 -1.32
N SER A 374 22.07 11.13 -1.15
CA SER A 374 21.12 11.91 -0.34
C SER A 374 20.58 11.08 0.83
N PRO A 375 21.15 11.20 2.04
CA PRO A 375 20.81 10.33 3.19
C PRO A 375 19.43 10.59 3.77
N GLU A 376 18.89 11.77 3.51
CA GLU A 376 17.57 12.22 3.97
C GLU A 376 16.71 12.56 2.77
N VAL A 377 15.54 11.94 2.71
CA VAL A 377 14.55 12.18 1.66
C VAL A 377 13.16 12.34 2.28
N ILE A 378 12.27 13.00 1.55
CA ILE A 378 10.85 13.01 1.83
C ILE A 378 10.18 12.13 0.76
N ASN A 379 9.45 11.10 1.19
CA ASN A 379 8.52 10.40 0.30
C ASN A 379 7.27 11.24 0.12
N PHE A 380 6.92 11.53 -1.12
CA PHE A 380 5.69 12.20 -1.51
C PHE A 380 4.69 11.15 -1.99
N GLY A 381 3.62 10.94 -1.22
CA GLY A 381 2.45 10.15 -1.62
C GLY A 381 1.55 10.98 -2.54
N VAL A 382 1.72 10.79 -3.85
CA VAL A 382 1.00 11.52 -4.89
C VAL A 382 -0.16 10.67 -5.41
N TRP A 383 -1.33 10.89 -4.83
CA TRP A 383 -2.54 10.10 -5.12
C TRP A 383 -3.72 10.96 -5.51
N GLY A 384 -4.10 10.91 -6.79
CA GLY A 384 -5.18 11.75 -7.33
C GLY A 384 -5.62 11.37 -8.75
N PRO A 385 -6.77 11.89 -9.21
CA PRO A 385 -7.20 11.71 -10.60
C PRO A 385 -6.19 12.35 -11.55
N MET A 386 -5.94 11.70 -12.67
CA MET A 386 -4.99 12.17 -13.68
C MET A 386 -5.69 12.46 -15.01
N SER A 387 -5.90 11.44 -15.82
CA SER A 387 -6.57 11.57 -17.12
C SER A 387 -7.22 10.24 -17.48
N PHE A 388 -8.38 10.31 -18.15
CA PHE A 388 -9.00 9.14 -18.77
C PHE A 388 -8.42 8.83 -20.16
N ASP A 389 -7.60 9.73 -20.71
CA ASP A 389 -6.81 9.47 -21.91
C ASP A 389 -5.50 8.76 -21.54
N LYS A 390 -5.29 7.55 -22.11
CA LYS A 390 -4.13 6.72 -21.79
C LYS A 390 -2.80 7.31 -22.27
N GLY A 391 -2.82 8.05 -23.37
CA GLY A 391 -1.62 8.71 -23.91
C GLY A 391 -1.18 9.83 -22.96
N GLU A 392 -2.13 10.66 -22.54
CA GLU A 392 -1.90 11.72 -21.57
C GLU A 392 -1.50 11.16 -20.20
N ALA A 393 -2.15 10.08 -19.74
CA ALA A 393 -1.77 9.45 -18.48
C ALA A 393 -0.33 8.92 -18.50
N THR A 394 0.09 8.34 -19.63
CA THR A 394 1.47 7.91 -19.85
C THR A 394 2.42 9.10 -19.88
N ARG A 395 2.07 10.17 -20.59
CA ARG A 395 2.87 11.40 -20.67
C ARG A 395 3.10 12.02 -19.29
N LEU A 396 2.04 12.11 -18.48
CA LEU A 396 2.08 12.68 -17.12
C LEU A 396 2.92 11.83 -16.16
N ASN A 397 2.87 10.50 -16.26
CA ASN A 397 3.77 9.64 -15.47
C ASN A 397 5.23 9.78 -15.91
N ARG A 398 5.50 9.84 -17.22
CA ARG A 398 6.86 10.07 -17.74
C ARG A 398 7.41 11.43 -17.32
N LEU A 399 6.55 12.45 -17.24
CA LEU A 399 6.92 13.79 -16.80
C LEU A 399 7.34 13.80 -15.32
N LEU A 400 6.62 13.09 -14.45
CA LEU A 400 7.01 12.87 -13.04
C LEU A 400 8.37 12.18 -12.95
N GLU A 401 8.55 11.12 -13.72
CA GLU A 401 9.78 10.34 -13.75
C GLU A 401 10.99 11.16 -14.23
N ALA A 402 10.80 12.05 -15.21
CA ALA A 402 11.82 12.99 -15.67
C ALA A 402 12.17 14.04 -14.60
N LYS A 403 11.18 14.64 -13.93
CA LYS A 403 11.45 15.60 -12.86
C LYS A 403 12.20 14.95 -11.69
N LEU A 404 11.86 13.71 -11.33
CA LEU A 404 12.61 12.99 -10.29
C LEU A 404 14.08 12.80 -10.67
N ALA A 405 14.35 12.40 -11.91
CA ALA A 405 15.72 12.25 -12.40
C ALA A 405 16.51 13.57 -12.30
N GLU A 406 15.88 14.70 -12.67
CA GLU A 406 16.47 16.05 -12.55
C GLU A 406 16.81 16.42 -11.09
N LEU A 407 15.95 16.06 -10.14
CA LEU A 407 16.11 16.40 -8.72
C LEU A 407 16.95 15.38 -7.94
N GLY A 408 17.45 14.33 -8.58
CA GLY A 408 18.11 13.21 -7.91
C GLY A 408 17.15 12.41 -7.01
N GLY A 409 15.85 12.53 -7.25
CA GLY A 409 14.80 11.72 -6.62
C GLY A 409 14.62 10.37 -7.31
N ARG A 410 13.82 9.50 -6.69
CA ARG A 410 13.55 8.15 -7.19
C ARG A 410 12.12 7.75 -6.86
N LYS A 411 11.63 6.76 -7.60
CA LYS A 411 10.27 6.26 -7.50
C LYS A 411 10.23 4.96 -6.69
N CYS A 412 9.26 4.83 -5.78
CA CYS A 412 8.96 3.57 -5.13
C CYS A 412 8.33 2.60 -6.14
N LEU A 413 8.92 1.42 -6.30
CA LEU A 413 8.59 0.52 -7.40
C LEU A 413 7.35 -0.36 -7.15
N TYR A 414 6.41 0.02 -6.27
CA TYR A 414 5.17 -0.75 -6.05
C TYR A 414 4.08 -0.47 -7.11
N ALA A 415 4.12 0.72 -7.69
CA ALA A 415 3.25 1.19 -8.76
C ALA A 415 3.85 0.92 -10.15
N GLN A 416 3.11 1.23 -11.22
CA GLN A 416 3.61 1.07 -12.59
C GLN A 416 4.72 2.08 -12.89
N THR A 417 5.76 1.62 -13.57
CA THR A 417 6.96 2.40 -13.93
C THR A 417 7.00 2.63 -15.44
N TYR A 418 7.18 3.87 -15.89
CA TYR A 418 7.14 4.23 -17.32
C TYR A 418 8.52 4.56 -17.91
N TYR A 419 9.59 4.38 -17.13
CA TYR A 419 10.97 4.43 -17.60
C TYR A 419 11.17 3.46 -18.76
N THR A 420 11.92 3.90 -19.77
CA THR A 420 12.62 2.99 -20.66
C THR A 420 13.58 2.12 -19.86
N GLN A 421 13.99 0.99 -20.41
CA GLN A 421 14.93 0.10 -19.74
C GLN A 421 16.26 0.82 -19.40
N GLN A 422 16.74 1.67 -20.31
CA GLN A 422 17.95 2.45 -20.10
C GLN A 422 17.79 3.45 -18.95
N GLU A 423 16.70 4.24 -18.95
CA GLU A 423 16.39 5.19 -17.87
C GLU A 423 16.25 4.47 -16.52
N PHE A 424 15.61 3.30 -16.49
CA PHE A 424 15.48 2.52 -15.27
C PHE A 424 16.85 2.12 -14.70
N TRP A 425 17.69 1.50 -15.52
CA TRP A 425 19.01 1.02 -15.09
C TRP A 425 20.03 2.13 -14.89
N ALA A 426 19.79 3.36 -15.38
CA ALA A 426 20.60 4.51 -14.99
C ALA A 426 20.48 4.85 -13.49
N ASN A 427 19.40 4.42 -12.83
CA ASN A 427 19.17 4.65 -11.41
C ASN A 427 19.80 3.57 -10.49
N TYR A 428 20.19 2.41 -11.02
CA TYR A 428 20.60 1.25 -10.24
C TYR A 428 21.87 0.62 -10.81
N ASP A 429 22.68 -0.02 -9.96
CA ASP A 429 23.85 -0.77 -10.42
C ASP A 429 23.41 -2.09 -11.10
N ARG A 430 23.17 -2.01 -12.42
CA ARG A 430 22.71 -3.13 -13.23
C ARG A 430 23.72 -4.29 -13.25
N GLU A 431 25.01 -3.98 -13.29
CA GLU A 431 26.07 -4.99 -13.39
C GLU A 431 26.15 -5.78 -12.09
N ALA A 432 26.21 -5.10 -10.94
CA ALA A 432 26.20 -5.77 -9.64
C ALA A 432 24.92 -6.58 -9.43
N TYR A 433 23.76 -6.05 -9.83
CA TYR A 433 22.48 -6.79 -9.77
C TYR A 433 22.50 -8.06 -10.61
N ASN A 434 23.02 -8.00 -11.85
CA ASN A 434 23.09 -9.18 -12.71
C ASN A 434 24.11 -10.20 -12.20
N ALA A 435 25.28 -9.76 -11.74
CA ALA A 435 26.29 -10.64 -11.16
C ALA A 435 25.76 -11.36 -9.91
N LEU A 436 24.99 -10.66 -9.08
CA LEU A 436 24.34 -11.28 -7.91
C LEU A 436 23.32 -12.34 -8.34
N ARG A 437 22.51 -12.05 -9.37
CA ARG A 437 21.55 -13.02 -9.90
C ARG A 437 22.20 -14.25 -10.51
N GLU A 438 23.35 -14.09 -11.14
CA GLU A 438 24.13 -15.22 -11.65
C GLU A 438 24.68 -16.07 -10.49
N LYS A 439 25.31 -15.42 -9.50
CA LYS A 439 25.83 -16.07 -8.29
C LYS A 439 24.78 -16.93 -7.59
N TYR A 440 23.55 -16.42 -7.48
CA TYR A 440 22.43 -17.11 -6.83
C TYR A 440 21.44 -17.76 -7.82
N ARG A 441 21.90 -18.06 -9.05
CA ARG A 441 21.20 -18.86 -10.08
C ARG A 441 19.82 -18.32 -10.51
N ALA A 442 19.56 -17.05 -10.26
CA ALA A 442 18.31 -16.34 -10.50
C ALA A 442 18.22 -15.66 -11.88
N SER A 443 19.21 -15.82 -12.77
CA SER A 443 19.25 -15.15 -14.09
C SER A 443 18.08 -15.50 -15.01
N HIS A 444 17.50 -16.69 -14.86
CA HIS A 444 16.35 -17.14 -15.66
C HIS A 444 15.00 -16.56 -15.20
N LEU A 445 14.94 -16.01 -13.98
CA LEU A 445 13.75 -15.32 -13.49
C LEU A 445 13.57 -13.97 -14.21
N PRO A 446 12.40 -13.34 -14.16
CA PRO A 446 12.24 -11.96 -14.63
C PRO A 446 13.11 -11.00 -13.81
N SER A 447 13.67 -9.97 -14.44
CA SER A 447 14.34 -8.88 -13.71
C SER A 447 13.33 -7.99 -12.97
N VAL A 448 13.79 -7.10 -12.09
CA VAL A 448 12.88 -6.11 -11.47
C VAL A 448 12.27 -5.21 -12.52
N TYR A 449 13.04 -4.76 -13.51
CA TYR A 449 12.49 -4.02 -14.65
C TYR A 449 11.35 -4.80 -15.35
N ASP A 450 11.50 -6.10 -15.59
CA ASP A 450 10.45 -6.92 -16.20
C ASP A 450 9.19 -7.04 -15.34
N LYS A 451 9.33 -6.91 -14.02
CA LYS A 451 8.21 -6.95 -13.07
C LYS A 451 7.48 -5.61 -12.95
N VAL A 452 8.17 -4.48 -13.15
CA VAL A 452 7.62 -3.14 -12.86
C VAL A 452 7.26 -2.34 -14.11
N LYS A 453 7.83 -2.68 -15.27
CA LYS A 453 7.45 -2.06 -16.55
C LYS A 453 5.96 -2.26 -16.82
N PRO A 454 5.29 -1.33 -17.52
CA PRO A 454 3.90 -1.51 -17.89
C PRO A 454 3.86 -2.73 -18.82
N HIS A 455 2.84 -3.58 -18.68
CA HIS A 455 2.67 -4.62 -19.68
C HIS A 455 2.39 -3.89 -20.99
N ALA A 456 3.21 -4.14 -22.01
CA ALA A 456 2.94 -3.63 -23.34
C ALA A 456 1.47 -3.99 -23.64
N PRO A 457 0.63 -3.04 -24.08
CA PRO A 457 -0.62 -3.44 -24.69
C PRO A 457 -0.20 -4.44 -25.77
N ASN A 458 -0.67 -5.70 -25.68
CA ASN A 458 -0.35 -6.77 -26.63
C ASN A 458 -0.07 -6.14 -27.98
N SER A 459 1.15 -6.19 -28.52
CA SER A 459 1.57 -5.46 -29.72
C SER A 459 0.45 -5.50 -30.76
N TYR A 460 -0.33 -4.43 -30.79
CA TYR A 460 -1.69 -4.40 -31.33
C TYR A 460 -1.52 -3.82 -32.72
N THR A 461 -1.61 -4.65 -33.75
CA THR A 461 -1.60 -4.17 -35.13
C THR A 461 -2.89 -3.37 -35.36
N PRO A 462 -2.82 -2.06 -35.68
CA PRO A 462 -4.00 -1.29 -36.04
C PRO A 462 -4.52 -1.81 -37.38
N GLY A 463 -5.46 -2.76 -37.35
CA GLY A 463 -6.03 -3.35 -38.57
C GLY A 463 -6.93 -4.56 -38.37
N SER A 464 -6.85 -5.30 -37.26
CA SER A 464 -7.56 -6.58 -37.12
C SER A 464 -8.68 -6.63 -36.06
N MET A 465 -9.14 -5.48 -35.54
CA MET A 465 -10.22 -5.49 -34.55
C MET A 465 -11.59 -5.73 -35.18
N SER A 466 -12.19 -6.88 -34.85
CA SER A 466 -13.63 -7.11 -35.00
C SER A 466 -14.42 -5.98 -34.34
N PHE A 467 -15.41 -5.44 -35.06
CA PHE A 467 -16.33 -4.40 -34.61
C PHE A 467 -16.88 -4.67 -33.19
N TRP A 468 -17.22 -5.93 -32.91
CA TRP A 468 -17.74 -6.37 -31.62
C TRP A 468 -16.78 -6.19 -30.45
N ARG A 469 -15.47 -6.28 -30.69
CA ARG A 469 -14.45 -6.05 -29.65
C ARG A 469 -14.32 -4.57 -29.33
N ARG A 470 -14.32 -3.70 -30.36
CA ARG A 470 -14.33 -2.23 -30.17
C ARG A 470 -15.59 -1.76 -29.45
N LEU A 471 -16.74 -2.37 -29.74
CA LEU A 471 -17.99 -2.06 -29.06
C LEU A 471 -17.96 -2.51 -27.60
N LYS A 472 -17.44 -3.71 -27.30
CA LYS A 472 -17.24 -4.19 -25.93
C LYS A 472 -16.29 -3.29 -25.14
N ASP A 473 -15.16 -2.89 -25.72
CA ASP A 473 -14.20 -1.99 -25.07
C ASP A 473 -14.85 -0.62 -24.81
N LYS A 474 -15.62 -0.07 -25.77
CA LYS A 474 -16.38 1.17 -25.55
C LYS A 474 -17.43 1.07 -24.45
N ILE A 475 -18.21 -0.02 -24.41
CA ILE A 475 -19.22 -0.24 -23.35
C ILE A 475 -18.53 -0.42 -22.00
N TRP A 476 -17.40 -1.13 -21.98
CA TRP A 476 -16.59 -1.29 -20.79
C TRP A 476 -16.04 0.04 -20.29
N ASP A 477 -15.63 0.93 -21.19
CA ASP A 477 -15.07 2.24 -20.86
C ASP A 477 -16.13 3.27 -20.47
N MET A 478 -17.41 2.94 -20.66
CA MET A 478 -18.52 3.81 -20.31
C MET A 478 -18.71 3.86 -18.78
N TRP A 479 -18.77 5.06 -18.24
CA TRP A 479 -19.16 5.28 -16.85
C TRP A 479 -20.62 4.85 -16.64
N PRO A 480 -21.01 4.15 -15.54
CA PRO A 480 -20.20 3.67 -14.40
C PRO A 480 -19.80 2.18 -14.47
N VAL A 481 -19.80 1.55 -15.67
CA VAL A 481 -19.73 0.10 -15.87
C VAL A 481 -18.53 -0.55 -15.18
N ARG A 482 -17.31 0.01 -15.35
CA ARG A 482 -16.08 -0.51 -14.70
C ARG A 482 -16.16 -0.51 -13.18
N GLY A 483 -16.65 0.58 -12.61
CA GLY A 483 -16.76 0.72 -11.15
C GLY A 483 -17.79 -0.24 -10.57
N LEU A 484 -18.97 -0.34 -11.20
CA LEU A 484 -20.02 -1.28 -10.77
C LEU A 484 -19.54 -2.73 -10.85
N TYR A 485 -18.80 -3.09 -11.90
CA TYR A 485 -18.18 -4.41 -12.00
C TYR A 485 -17.16 -4.67 -10.88
N GLY A 486 -16.32 -3.69 -10.56
CA GLY A 486 -15.37 -3.78 -9.44
C GLY A 486 -16.07 -4.07 -8.12
N VAL A 487 -17.14 -3.33 -7.83
CA VAL A 487 -17.98 -3.52 -6.63
C VAL A 487 -18.68 -4.88 -6.64
N PHE A 488 -19.32 -5.27 -7.74
CA PHE A 488 -19.97 -6.58 -7.90
C PHE A 488 -19.00 -7.73 -7.63
N LYS A 489 -17.76 -7.64 -8.14
CA LYS A 489 -16.74 -8.66 -7.94
C LYS A 489 -16.16 -8.70 -6.53
N VAL A 490 -16.27 -7.63 -5.74
CA VAL A 490 -16.00 -7.70 -4.31
C VAL A 490 -17.09 -8.52 -3.62
N PHE A 491 -18.36 -8.26 -3.94
CA PHE A 491 -19.50 -8.97 -3.34
C PHE A 491 -19.60 -10.45 -3.72
N GLN A 492 -19.14 -10.86 -4.92
CA GLN A 492 -19.09 -12.28 -5.28
C GLN A 492 -18.16 -13.12 -4.40
N GLY A 493 -17.18 -12.50 -3.70
CA GLY A 493 -16.20 -13.22 -2.87
C GLY A 493 -15.32 -14.21 -3.66
N GLY A 494 -14.28 -14.73 -3.02
CA GLY A 494 -13.48 -15.85 -3.53
C GLY A 494 -12.12 -15.48 -4.13
N ASP A 495 -11.10 -16.19 -3.64
CA ASP A 495 -9.75 -16.23 -4.21
C ASP A 495 -9.80 -16.87 -5.61
N TYR A 496 -9.65 -16.04 -6.64
CA TYR A 496 -9.95 -16.38 -8.04
C TYR A 496 -9.06 -17.49 -8.64
N LEU A 497 -8.01 -17.95 -7.96
CA LEU A 497 -7.09 -18.97 -8.47
C LEU A 497 -7.18 -20.32 -7.75
N LEU A 498 -7.35 -20.36 -6.42
CA LEU A 498 -7.19 -21.59 -5.62
C LEU A 498 -8.36 -21.92 -4.66
N ALA A 499 -9.44 -21.13 -4.61
CA ALA A 499 -10.54 -21.33 -3.67
C ALA A 499 -11.33 -22.66 -3.80
N LYS A 500 -11.07 -23.51 -4.80
CA LYS A 500 -11.83 -24.75 -5.01
C LYS A 500 -11.31 -25.98 -4.23
N ASP A 501 -10.11 -25.95 -3.66
CA ASP A 501 -9.51 -27.14 -3.03
C ASP A 501 -9.48 -27.08 -1.49
N GLN A 502 -9.72 -25.91 -0.88
CA GLN A 502 -9.76 -25.77 0.59
C GLN A 502 -11.01 -26.41 1.23
N ALA A 503 -12.14 -26.46 0.51
CA ALA A 503 -13.38 -27.03 1.03
C ALA A 503 -13.39 -28.57 1.15
N LYS A 504 -12.36 -29.28 0.64
CA LYS A 504 -12.28 -30.75 0.71
C LYS A 504 -11.29 -31.27 1.76
N ALA A 505 -10.46 -30.41 2.36
CA ALA A 505 -9.40 -30.84 3.28
C ALA A 505 -9.79 -30.81 4.78
N GLU A 506 -10.96 -30.27 5.15
CA GLU A 506 -11.36 -30.09 6.56
C GLU A 506 -12.32 -31.16 7.11
N THR A 507 -12.45 -32.33 6.47
CA THR A 507 -13.21 -33.45 7.07
C THR A 507 -12.26 -34.50 7.63
N ILE A 508 -11.73 -34.24 8.83
CA ILE A 508 -11.16 -35.27 9.70
C ILE A 508 -12.25 -35.67 10.71
N PRO A 509 -12.64 -36.95 10.81
CA PRO A 509 -13.71 -37.36 11.71
C PRO A 509 -13.24 -37.35 13.17
N VAL A 510 -13.95 -36.60 14.02
CA VAL A 510 -13.75 -36.63 15.48
C VAL A 510 -14.38 -37.91 16.03
N ALA A 511 -13.54 -38.78 16.61
CA ALA A 511 -13.98 -39.94 17.38
C ALA A 511 -14.74 -39.48 18.64
N LYS A 512 -15.91 -40.10 18.88
CA LYS A 512 -16.76 -39.84 20.05
C LYS A 512 -16.11 -40.42 21.31
N ALA A 513 -15.84 -39.56 22.29
CA ALA A 513 -15.69 -39.96 23.69
C ALA A 513 -17.05 -39.89 24.40
N THR A 514 -17.34 -40.89 25.23
CA THR A 514 -18.62 -41.16 25.91
C THR A 514 -18.72 -40.50 27.29
N HIS A 515 -19.97 -40.16 27.66
CA HIS A 515 -20.53 -39.85 29.00
C HIS A 515 -20.14 -38.51 29.68
N SER A 516 -21.01 -37.76 30.37
CA SER A 516 -22.41 -37.91 30.80
C SER A 516 -23.05 -36.53 31.12
N SER A 517 -24.39 -36.55 31.26
CA SER A 517 -25.28 -35.66 32.04
C SER A 517 -25.51 -34.20 31.63
N GLY A 518 -26.64 -33.98 30.94
CA GLY A 518 -27.82 -33.26 31.46
C GLY A 518 -27.76 -31.75 31.73
N GLY A 519 -28.41 -30.95 30.88
CA GLY A 519 -28.81 -29.57 31.18
C GLY A 519 -29.08 -28.72 29.93
N GLU A 520 -30.35 -28.52 29.58
CA GLU A 520 -30.81 -27.70 28.46
C GLU A 520 -30.49 -26.20 28.62
N ILE A 521 -29.88 -25.57 27.61
CA ILE A 521 -30.00 -24.12 27.34
C ILE A 521 -30.19 -23.91 25.83
N LYS A 522 -31.31 -23.27 25.48
CA LYS A 522 -31.77 -22.90 24.12
C LYS A 522 -30.76 -22.01 23.40
N LYS A 523 -30.35 -22.40 22.18
CA LYS A 523 -29.70 -21.53 21.18
C LYS A 523 -30.75 -20.66 20.47
N LYS A 524 -30.53 -19.34 20.44
CA LYS A 524 -31.11 -18.41 19.46
C LYS A 524 -30.03 -18.11 18.41
N GLU A 525 -30.14 -18.72 17.24
CA GLU A 525 -29.50 -18.26 16.01
C GLU A 525 -30.57 -17.57 15.16
N ALA A 526 -30.54 -16.24 15.12
CA ALA A 526 -31.23 -15.42 14.13
C ALA A 526 -30.69 -13.99 14.19
N LYS A 527 -29.68 -13.66 13.36
CA LYS A 527 -29.38 -12.26 12.98
C LYS A 527 -28.52 -12.06 11.73
N THR A 528 -28.13 -13.11 11.02
CA THR A 528 -27.24 -12.99 9.84
C THR A 528 -27.97 -12.91 8.50
N ASP A 529 -29.26 -13.27 8.42
CA ASP A 529 -30.01 -13.27 7.15
C ASP A 529 -30.79 -11.98 6.86
N GLU A 530 -31.09 -11.17 7.88
CA GLU A 530 -31.81 -9.91 7.71
C GLU A 530 -30.93 -8.80 7.12
N ASP A 531 -29.66 -8.74 7.52
CA ASP A 531 -28.68 -7.77 7.01
C ASP A 531 -28.33 -8.02 5.53
N ASN A 532 -28.29 -9.29 5.09
CA ASN A 532 -28.02 -9.65 3.70
C ASN A 532 -29.21 -9.34 2.77
N ARG A 533 -30.46 -9.46 3.26
CA ARG A 533 -31.66 -9.07 2.49
C ARG A 533 -31.82 -7.55 2.38
N ALA A 534 -31.49 -6.80 3.43
CA ALA A 534 -31.54 -5.34 3.40
C ALA A 534 -30.50 -4.72 2.43
N LEU A 535 -29.30 -5.31 2.34
CA LEU A 535 -28.25 -4.88 1.41
C LEU A 535 -28.55 -5.26 -0.05
N GLY A 536 -29.15 -6.43 -0.29
CA GLY A 536 -29.63 -6.84 -1.62
C GLY A 536 -30.73 -5.94 -2.18
N ALA A 537 -31.65 -5.48 -1.31
CA ALA A 537 -32.71 -4.55 -1.70
C ALA A 537 -32.18 -3.14 -2.06
N LEU A 538 -31.12 -2.66 -1.38
CA LEU A 538 -30.48 -1.38 -1.70
C LEU A 538 -29.73 -1.41 -3.04
N GLY A 539 -29.09 -2.53 -3.37
CA GLY A 539 -28.44 -2.75 -4.68
C GLY A 539 -29.44 -2.74 -5.84
N GLY A 540 -30.66 -3.22 -5.62
CA GLY A 540 -31.76 -3.14 -6.59
C GLY A 540 -32.35 -1.73 -6.75
N ALA A 541 -32.48 -0.97 -5.66
CA ALA A 541 -33.07 0.36 -5.67
C ALA A 541 -32.19 1.41 -6.38
N ILE A 542 -30.87 1.31 -6.28
CA ILE A 542 -29.92 2.21 -6.98
C ILE A 542 -29.93 1.96 -8.51
N ALA A 543 -30.20 0.73 -8.95
CA ALA A 543 -30.32 0.39 -10.36
C ALA A 543 -31.63 0.90 -10.99
N ALA A 544 -32.72 0.97 -10.22
CA ALA A 544 -34.04 1.38 -10.72
C ALA A 544 -34.19 2.89 -10.94
N THR A 545 -33.40 3.73 -10.26
CA THR A 545 -33.39 5.19 -10.47
C THR A 545 -32.60 5.65 -11.69
N ALA A 546 -31.85 4.76 -12.34
CA ALA A 546 -30.99 5.10 -13.49
C ALA A 546 -31.68 4.93 -14.87
N THR A 547 -32.93 4.43 -14.92
CA THR A 547 -33.64 4.12 -16.18
C THR A 547 -34.76 5.09 -16.54
N GLY A 548 -34.90 6.22 -15.85
CA GLY A 548 -35.97 7.20 -16.11
C GLY A 548 -35.43 8.61 -16.34
N ALA A 549 -34.98 8.91 -17.55
CA ALA A 549 -34.82 10.29 -18.03
C ALA A 549 -34.88 10.33 -19.57
N GLU A 550 -36.00 10.81 -20.11
CA GLU A 550 -36.14 11.18 -21.53
C GLU A 550 -35.35 12.46 -21.84
N PRO A 551 -34.87 12.65 -23.10
CA PRO A 551 -34.05 13.80 -23.44
C PRO A 551 -34.93 15.00 -23.88
N MET A 552 -34.82 16.13 -23.18
CA MET A 552 -35.32 17.42 -23.68
C MET A 552 -34.29 18.06 -24.63
N ALA A 553 -34.74 18.32 -25.86
CA ALA A 553 -33.98 18.97 -26.93
C ALA A 553 -33.77 20.47 -26.65
N SER A 554 -32.54 20.95 -26.77
CA SER A 554 -32.20 22.38 -26.75
C SER A 554 -32.11 22.92 -28.18
N GLY A 555 -33.00 23.85 -28.51
CA GLY A 555 -32.88 24.71 -29.68
C GLY A 555 -32.27 26.08 -29.34
N THR A 556 -31.67 26.68 -30.37
CA THR A 556 -31.48 28.13 -30.61
C THR A 556 -30.12 28.79 -30.33
N ARG A 557 -29.32 28.85 -31.42
CA ARG A 557 -28.61 29.99 -32.05
C ARG A 557 -27.66 30.89 -31.23
N HIS A 558 -26.39 30.86 -31.68
CA HIS A 558 -25.42 31.95 -31.60
C HIS A 558 -25.79 33.16 -32.47
N ARG A 559 -25.53 34.37 -31.97
CA ARG A 559 -25.21 35.56 -32.77
C ARG A 559 -23.88 36.15 -32.32
N GLN A 560 -23.07 36.52 -33.30
CA GLN A 560 -21.73 37.10 -33.22
C GLN A 560 -21.73 38.58 -32.79
N SER A 561 -20.59 38.94 -32.19
CA SER A 561 -19.90 40.24 -32.06
C SER A 561 -20.37 41.47 -32.85
N ALA A 562 -20.23 42.65 -32.24
CA ALA A 562 -19.29 43.70 -32.68
C ALA A 562 -19.18 44.87 -31.68
N ILE A 563 -17.96 45.40 -31.61
CA ILE A 563 -17.48 46.61 -30.95
C ILE A 563 -17.88 47.86 -31.77
N GLY A 564 -18.06 49.00 -31.11
CA GLY A 564 -17.82 50.32 -31.72
C GLY A 564 -18.60 51.48 -31.11
N GLY A 565 -17.91 52.42 -30.45
CA GLY A 565 -18.37 53.81 -30.35
C GLY A 565 -18.11 54.53 -29.03
N ASN A 566 -17.00 55.30 -29.04
CA ASN A 566 -16.59 56.42 -28.17
C ASN A 566 -15.94 56.12 -26.81
#